data_AF-A0AAU8X4K7-F1
#
_entry.id   AF-A0AAU8X4K7-F1
#
_cell.length_a   1.000
_cell.length_b   1.000
_cell.length_c   1.000
_cell.angle_alpha   90.00
_cell.angle_beta   90.00
_cell.angle_gamma   90.00
#
_symmetry.space_group_name_H-M   'P 1'
#
loop_
_entity.id
_entity.type
_entity.pdbx_description
1 polymer ?
#
loop_
_entity_poly.entity_id
_entity_poly.type
_entity_poly.pdbx_seq_one_letter_code
_entity_poly.pdbx_strand_id
1 'polypeptide(L)'
;MPVRSSPVRYGSLPFAEAIAFFRQKLDMPSERWADVWCDAHNRAFMVAGATKTDLLADLRGAVDKAISEGQSIGAFQKAFKEIVARHGWDHTGPASWRSRIIFETNLRQSYNAGREDQIARIKHQRPYALYRHGDSEHPRELHLKWNNLVLPVDHPWWDTHSPSNGYGCKCKKFLLSAADLKRRGLEVGKAPDDGDYEWVDKATGELHKIPKGIDPGFDYRPQTPAALTKAVAKREAAKPALAERLPERLVESAYSSAKGVSAQGLSDLLAQLPAPQREPLSAFLKAHPIKTLFIKQAEMGKGAAGLKVAPAIAEYLGKDAYKVRAFYHSRRASMTNGFTAKSWDHLVIKVKGGDTLKVVDIKVVQAAATEVVADAKGNSGPRQWQPRGTSGETLRRHWSVSANVGVRQGESAQRVSTWLHELGHQVHFWAGEPDLTGVGLLTEYASKTRMEAAAEAFAAWVLARDAMVAHFPELAKRVEAMLAQATAASGKGERG
;
A
#
# COMPACT_ATOMS: atom_id res chain seq x y z
N MET A 1 -48.62 39.34 3.03
CA MET A 1 -48.03 38.05 2.60
C MET A 1 -46.57 38.31 2.27
N PRO A 2 -45.58 37.89 3.09
CA PRO A 2 -44.19 38.14 2.77
C PRO A 2 -43.72 37.17 1.69
N VAL A 3 -43.14 37.72 0.63
CA VAL A 3 -42.48 36.99 -0.46
C VAL A 3 -41.30 36.22 0.13
N ARG A 4 -41.37 34.88 0.09
CA ARG A 4 -40.24 34.02 0.44
C ARG A 4 -39.16 34.22 -0.62
N SER A 5 -38.05 34.84 -0.25
CA SER A 5 -36.82 34.84 -1.04
C SER A 5 -36.28 33.41 -1.10
N SER A 6 -36.34 32.79 -2.28
CA SER A 6 -35.52 31.61 -2.56
C SER A 6 -34.04 32.00 -2.42
N PRO A 7 -33.23 31.26 -1.64
CA PRO A 7 -31.81 31.57 -1.54
C PRO A 7 -31.14 31.36 -2.91
N VAL A 8 -30.46 32.41 -3.40
CA VAL A 8 -29.63 32.38 -4.60
C VAL A 8 -28.53 31.33 -4.40
N ARG A 9 -28.57 30.25 -5.20
CA ARG A 9 -27.49 29.26 -5.27
C ARG A 9 -26.40 29.79 -6.20
N TYR A 10 -25.29 30.24 -5.64
CA TYR A 10 -24.07 30.46 -6.41
C TYR A 10 -23.36 29.11 -6.60
N GLY A 11 -23.46 28.55 -7.80
CA GLY A 11 -22.78 27.31 -8.18
C GLY A 11 -22.76 27.20 -9.70
N SER A 12 -21.58 27.01 -10.29
CA SER A 12 -21.41 26.76 -11.72
C SER A 12 -22.42 25.75 -12.23
N LEU A 13 -23.07 26.02 -13.37
CA LEU A 13 -23.90 25.03 -14.06
C LEU A 13 -23.09 23.72 -14.21
N PRO A 14 -23.68 22.54 -13.92
CA PRO A 14 -22.99 21.26 -14.06
C PRO A 14 -22.45 21.09 -15.48
N PHE A 15 -21.18 20.69 -15.61
CA PHE A 15 -20.58 20.43 -16.92
C PHE A 15 -20.99 19.04 -17.42
N ALA A 16 -22.09 18.97 -18.17
CA ALA A 16 -22.75 17.73 -18.57
C ALA A 16 -21.80 16.74 -19.27
N GLU A 17 -20.94 17.21 -20.16
CA GLU A 17 -20.00 16.37 -20.90
C GLU A 17 -18.95 15.73 -19.98
N ALA A 18 -18.45 16.48 -18.98
CA ALA A 18 -17.51 15.95 -18.00
C ALA A 18 -18.16 14.90 -17.09
N ILE A 19 -19.41 15.14 -16.67
CA ILE A 19 -20.20 14.19 -15.89
C ILE A 19 -20.46 12.91 -16.69
N ALA A 20 -20.87 13.05 -17.96
CA ALA A 20 -21.12 11.92 -18.85
C ALA A 20 -19.85 11.08 -19.07
N PHE A 21 -18.70 11.74 -19.29
CA PHE A 21 -17.41 11.08 -19.41
C PHE A 21 -17.00 10.34 -18.12
N PHE A 22 -17.26 10.92 -16.95
CA PHE A 22 -16.90 10.28 -15.69
C PHE A 22 -17.81 9.07 -15.39
N ARG A 23 -19.12 9.21 -15.59
CA ARG A 23 -20.11 8.17 -15.26
C ARG A 23 -20.02 6.91 -16.11
N GLN A 24 -19.42 6.98 -17.30
CA GLN A 24 -19.17 5.80 -18.13
C GLN A 24 -17.95 4.96 -17.70
N LYS A 25 -17.22 5.39 -16.65
CA LYS A 25 -16.06 4.65 -16.15
C LYS A 25 -16.48 3.44 -15.32
N LEU A 26 -15.74 2.35 -15.49
CA LEU A 26 -15.86 1.09 -14.75
C LEU A 26 -14.84 1.04 -13.63
N ASP A 27 -15.25 0.56 -12.45
CA ASP A 27 -14.34 0.34 -11.32
C ASP A 27 -13.32 -0.75 -11.67
N MET A 28 -12.04 -0.39 -11.63
CA MET A 28 -10.93 -1.24 -11.99
C MET A 28 -9.95 -1.34 -10.82
N PRO A 29 -10.00 -2.43 -10.05
CA PRO A 29 -9.00 -2.75 -9.03
C PRO A 29 -7.59 -2.67 -9.58
N SER A 30 -6.71 -1.97 -8.85
CA SER A 30 -5.30 -1.81 -9.22
C SER A 30 -4.44 -1.66 -7.97
N GLU A 31 -3.21 -2.16 -8.01
CA GLU A 31 -2.25 -1.94 -6.93
C GLU A 31 -1.41 -0.70 -7.19
N ARG A 32 -1.09 -0.46 -8.46
CA ARG A 32 -0.21 0.62 -8.92
C ARG A 32 -0.96 1.46 -9.94
N TRP A 33 -0.56 2.73 -10.05
CA TRP A 33 -1.14 3.63 -11.03
C TRP A 33 -0.90 3.16 -12.48
N ALA A 34 0.20 2.44 -12.74
CA ALA A 34 0.56 1.94 -14.07
C ALA A 34 -0.19 0.66 -14.49
N ASP A 35 -0.95 0.02 -13.59
CA ASP A 35 -1.72 -1.19 -13.94
C ASP A 35 -2.87 -0.89 -14.90
N VAL A 36 -3.29 0.38 -14.96
CA VAL A 36 -4.19 0.95 -15.97
C VAL A 36 -3.39 2.00 -16.71
N TRP A 37 -3.12 1.78 -18.00
CA TRP A 37 -2.18 2.61 -18.76
C TRP A 37 -2.88 3.55 -19.75
N CYS A 38 -2.40 4.79 -19.82
CA CYS A 38 -2.80 5.82 -20.80
C CYS A 38 -4.31 5.88 -21.08
N ASP A 39 -4.71 5.59 -22.32
CA ASP A 39 -6.07 5.73 -22.82
C ASP A 39 -7.07 4.77 -22.16
N ALA A 40 -6.59 3.72 -21.47
CA ALA A 40 -7.44 2.89 -20.62
C ALA A 40 -8.11 3.70 -19.51
N HIS A 41 -7.49 4.79 -19.04
CA HIS A 41 -8.11 5.74 -18.11
C HIS A 41 -9.33 6.45 -18.70
N ASN A 42 -9.59 6.43 -20.01
CA ASN A 42 -10.86 6.95 -20.55
C ASN A 42 -12.08 6.12 -20.11
N ARG A 43 -11.87 4.85 -19.72
CA ARG A 43 -12.94 3.91 -19.35
C ARG A 43 -12.78 3.26 -17.99
N ALA A 44 -11.58 3.26 -17.41
CA ALA A 44 -11.34 2.76 -16.07
C ALA A 44 -11.37 3.91 -15.05
N PHE A 45 -12.10 3.69 -13.96
CA PHE A 45 -11.88 4.38 -12.69
C PHE A 45 -11.02 3.46 -11.83
N MET A 46 -9.88 3.98 -11.41
CA MET A 46 -8.93 3.24 -10.60
C MET A 46 -8.35 4.18 -9.57
N VAL A 47 -7.97 3.61 -8.44
CA VAL A 47 -7.17 4.28 -7.42
C VAL A 47 -6.10 3.29 -7.02
N ALA A 48 -4.84 3.63 -7.27
CA ALA A 48 -3.72 2.74 -6.95
C ALA A 48 -3.83 2.22 -5.51
N GLY A 49 -3.71 0.92 -5.29
CA GLY A 49 -3.81 0.28 -3.98
C GLY A 49 -5.23 0.08 -3.44
N ALA A 50 -6.27 0.60 -4.11
CA ALA A 50 -7.67 0.28 -3.80
C ALA A 50 -8.09 -0.93 -4.63
N THR A 51 -7.94 -2.13 -4.06
CA THR A 51 -8.18 -3.40 -4.76
C THR A 51 -9.57 -3.99 -4.51
N LYS A 52 -10.28 -3.51 -3.47
CA LYS A 52 -11.66 -3.93 -3.18
C LYS A 52 -12.64 -3.16 -4.08
N THR A 53 -13.55 -3.89 -4.74
CA THR A 53 -14.54 -3.31 -5.66
C THR A 53 -15.48 -2.32 -4.96
N ASP A 54 -15.97 -2.66 -3.76
CA ASP A 54 -16.90 -1.78 -3.02
C ASP A 54 -16.24 -0.48 -2.55
N LEU A 55 -14.95 -0.55 -2.18
CA LEU A 55 -14.14 0.63 -1.88
C LEU A 55 -14.01 1.53 -3.11
N LEU A 56 -13.69 0.95 -4.27
CA LEU A 56 -13.59 1.72 -5.51
C LEU A 56 -14.92 2.34 -5.92
N ALA A 57 -16.02 1.59 -5.80
CA ALA A 57 -17.36 2.11 -6.08
C ALA A 57 -17.72 3.31 -5.20
N ASP A 58 -17.42 3.24 -3.90
CA ASP A 58 -17.62 4.35 -2.97
C ASP A 58 -16.74 5.56 -3.30
N LEU A 59 -15.45 5.34 -3.62
CA LEU A 59 -14.53 6.40 -4.05
C LEU A 59 -14.99 7.04 -5.35
N ARG A 60 -15.42 6.23 -6.33
CA ARG A 60 -15.98 6.72 -7.60
C ARG A 60 -17.23 7.54 -7.36
N GLY A 61 -18.13 7.08 -6.49
CA GLY A 61 -19.32 7.81 -6.08
C GLY A 61 -19.00 9.16 -5.43
N ALA A 62 -17.96 9.23 -4.58
CA ALA A 62 -17.51 10.49 -4.01
C ALA A 62 -16.96 11.46 -5.06
N VAL A 63 -16.23 10.95 -6.07
CA VAL A 63 -15.75 11.77 -7.19
C VAL A 63 -16.89 12.20 -8.11
N ASP A 64 -17.89 11.35 -8.37
CA ASP A 64 -19.08 11.71 -9.15
C ASP A 64 -19.82 12.87 -8.49
N LYS A 65 -20.02 12.81 -7.17
CA LYS A 65 -20.61 13.93 -6.41
C LYS A 65 -19.77 15.19 -6.50
N ALA A 66 -18.45 15.08 -6.40
CA ALA A 66 -17.56 16.22 -6.57
C ALA A 66 -17.72 16.91 -7.94
N ILE A 67 -17.83 16.12 -9.01
CA ILE A 67 -17.99 16.65 -10.38
C ILE A 67 -19.41 17.18 -10.62
N SER A 68 -20.44 16.42 -10.23
CA SER A 68 -21.84 16.71 -10.55
C SER A 68 -22.50 17.76 -9.67
N GLU A 69 -22.10 17.84 -8.40
CA GLU A 69 -22.64 18.78 -7.41
C GLU A 69 -21.69 19.96 -7.13
N GLY A 70 -20.47 19.94 -7.69
CA GLY A 70 -19.46 20.98 -7.46
C GLY A 70 -18.91 21.00 -6.03
N GLN A 71 -18.72 19.83 -5.41
CA GLN A 71 -18.23 19.76 -4.03
C GLN A 71 -16.78 20.29 -3.90
N SER A 72 -16.49 20.92 -2.76
CA SER A 72 -15.15 21.39 -2.45
C SER A 72 -14.20 20.24 -2.11
N ILE A 73 -12.89 20.48 -2.22
CA ILE A 73 -11.87 19.52 -1.78
C ILE A 73 -12.03 19.13 -0.30
N GLY A 74 -12.48 20.06 0.56
CA GLY A 74 -12.71 19.77 1.98
C GLY A 74 -13.86 18.78 2.19
N ALA A 75 -14.95 18.93 1.44
CA ALA A 75 -16.07 17.99 1.46
C ALA A 75 -15.64 16.59 0.95
N PHE A 76 -14.90 16.55 -0.15
CA PHE A 76 -14.34 15.30 -0.67
C PHE A 76 -13.38 14.64 0.33
N GLN A 77 -12.50 15.40 0.98
CA GLN A 77 -11.57 14.90 1.99
C GLN A 77 -12.30 14.27 3.19
N LYS A 78 -13.43 14.84 3.59
CA LYS A 78 -14.28 14.26 4.63
C LYS A 78 -14.87 12.92 4.17
N ALA A 79 -15.52 12.90 3.00
CA ALA A 79 -16.09 11.69 2.43
C ALA A 79 -15.04 10.59 2.22
N PHE A 80 -13.85 10.96 1.72
CA PHE A 80 -12.72 10.06 1.55
C PHE A 80 -12.32 9.38 2.86
N LYS A 81 -12.17 10.15 3.96
CA LYS A 81 -11.85 9.59 5.29
C LYS A 81 -12.93 8.62 5.79
N GLU A 82 -14.20 8.96 5.60
CA GLU A 82 -15.33 8.10 5.97
C GLU A 82 -15.33 6.79 5.17
N ILE A 83 -15.08 6.85 3.87
CA ILE A 83 -14.97 5.68 2.98
C ILE A 83 -13.78 4.81 3.37
N VAL A 84 -12.61 5.42 3.55
CA VAL A 84 -11.39 4.73 4.01
C VAL A 84 -11.62 3.99 5.32
N ALA A 85 -12.23 4.65 6.30
CA ALA A 85 -12.54 4.06 7.60
C ALA A 85 -13.54 2.91 7.48
N ARG A 86 -14.61 3.08 6.68
CA ARG A 86 -15.65 2.07 6.45
C ARG A 86 -15.08 0.78 5.85
N HIS A 87 -14.16 0.91 4.90
CA HIS A 87 -13.59 -0.23 4.16
C HIS A 87 -12.30 -0.78 4.79
N GLY A 88 -11.81 -0.16 5.86
CA GLY A 88 -10.54 -0.51 6.51
C GLY A 88 -9.34 -0.38 5.56
N TRP A 89 -9.36 0.59 4.64
CA TRP A 89 -8.36 0.67 3.59
C TRP A 89 -7.10 1.40 4.05
N ASP A 90 -5.98 0.68 4.21
CA ASP A 90 -4.68 1.28 4.47
C ASP A 90 -4.04 1.78 3.17
N HIS A 91 -3.80 3.07 3.10
CA HIS A 91 -3.41 3.74 1.88
C HIS A 91 -2.06 4.46 2.04
N THR A 92 -1.27 4.52 0.97
CA THR A 92 0.03 5.20 1.02
C THR A 92 -0.08 6.73 1.06
N GLY A 93 0.78 7.36 1.87
CA GLY A 93 0.87 8.81 2.03
C GLY A 93 -0.24 9.43 2.89
N PRO A 94 -0.11 10.73 3.26
CA PRO A 94 -1.11 11.41 4.08
C PRO A 94 -2.49 11.43 3.39
N ALA A 95 -3.57 11.19 4.14
CA ALA A 95 -4.92 11.17 3.61
C ALA A 95 -5.30 12.47 2.88
N SER A 96 -4.85 13.63 3.38
CA SER A 96 -5.06 14.94 2.77
C SER A 96 -4.40 15.08 1.40
N TRP A 97 -3.18 14.55 1.25
CA TRP A 97 -2.46 14.53 -0.01
C TRP A 97 -3.10 13.55 -1.00
N ARG A 98 -3.38 12.32 -0.56
CA ARG A 98 -3.92 11.26 -1.41
C ARG A 98 -5.30 11.61 -1.97
N SER A 99 -6.21 12.03 -1.11
CA SER A 99 -7.54 12.50 -1.50
C SER A 99 -7.45 13.68 -2.48
N ARG A 100 -6.50 14.61 -2.29
CA ARG A 100 -6.28 15.73 -3.21
C ARG A 100 -5.86 15.26 -4.60
N ILE A 101 -4.93 14.30 -4.69
CA ILE A 101 -4.52 13.74 -5.98
C ILE A 101 -5.69 13.05 -6.68
N ILE A 102 -6.46 12.21 -5.97
CA ILE A 102 -7.63 11.52 -6.52
C ILE A 102 -8.65 12.55 -7.04
N PHE A 103 -8.96 13.55 -6.22
CA PHE A 103 -9.90 14.62 -6.55
C PHE A 103 -9.44 15.43 -7.76
N GLU A 104 -8.27 16.05 -7.69
CA GLU A 104 -7.80 16.98 -8.73
C GLU A 104 -7.58 16.27 -10.07
N THR A 105 -6.99 15.08 -10.07
CA THR A 105 -6.74 14.32 -11.30
C THR A 105 -8.05 13.94 -11.98
N ASN A 106 -9.01 13.38 -11.26
CA ASN A 106 -10.27 12.95 -11.87
C ASN A 106 -11.13 14.13 -12.33
N LEU A 107 -11.19 15.23 -11.55
CA LEU A 107 -11.95 16.42 -11.95
C LEU A 107 -11.36 17.05 -13.22
N ARG A 108 -10.03 17.21 -13.29
CA ARG A 108 -9.37 17.82 -14.45
C ARG A 108 -9.49 16.93 -15.68
N GLN A 109 -9.23 15.64 -15.56
CA GLN A 109 -9.34 14.71 -16.70
C GLN A 109 -10.77 14.64 -17.23
N SER A 110 -11.77 14.61 -16.34
CA SER A 110 -13.18 14.63 -16.75
C SER A 110 -13.56 15.94 -17.43
N TYR A 111 -13.11 17.07 -16.88
CA TYR A 111 -13.28 18.38 -17.52
C TYR A 111 -12.65 18.42 -18.91
N ASN A 112 -11.40 17.98 -19.05
CA ASN A 112 -10.68 18.01 -20.31
C ASN A 112 -11.34 17.10 -21.36
N ALA A 113 -11.77 15.90 -20.98
CA ALA A 113 -12.52 15.02 -21.88
C ALA A 113 -13.84 15.66 -22.35
N GLY A 114 -14.58 16.30 -21.44
CA GLY A 114 -15.78 17.06 -21.83
C GLY A 114 -15.47 18.23 -22.76
N ARG A 115 -14.32 18.89 -22.57
CA ARG A 115 -13.86 19.96 -23.47
C ARG A 115 -13.47 19.42 -24.84
N GLU A 116 -12.84 18.26 -24.91
CA GLU A 116 -12.51 17.59 -26.18
C GLU A 116 -13.76 17.21 -26.98
N ASP A 117 -14.80 16.76 -26.30
CA ASP A 117 -16.11 16.50 -26.90
C ASP A 117 -16.76 17.79 -27.45
N GLN A 118 -16.71 18.89 -26.69
CA GLN A 118 -17.14 20.21 -27.19
C GLN A 118 -16.29 20.70 -28.37
N ILE A 119 -14.97 20.49 -28.32
CA ILE A 119 -14.04 20.84 -29.39
C ILE A 119 -14.42 20.10 -30.68
N ALA A 120 -14.67 18.80 -30.60
CA ALA A 120 -15.05 17.98 -31.75
C ALA A 120 -16.32 18.52 -32.44
N ARG A 121 -17.30 19.02 -31.67
CA ARG A 121 -18.53 19.63 -32.21
C ARG A 121 -18.30 20.94 -32.94
N ILE A 122 -17.38 21.79 -32.47
CA ILE A 122 -17.25 23.18 -32.95
C ILE A 122 -15.97 23.45 -33.76
N LYS A 123 -15.10 22.46 -33.95
CA LYS A 123 -13.80 22.63 -34.63
C LYS A 123 -13.92 23.20 -36.06
N HIS A 124 -15.06 22.98 -36.73
CA HIS A 124 -15.35 23.57 -38.04
C HIS A 124 -15.47 25.11 -38.01
N GLN A 125 -15.89 25.70 -36.89
CA GLN A 125 -15.96 27.16 -36.69
C GLN A 125 -14.71 27.73 -35.99
N ARG A 126 -14.02 26.89 -35.20
CA ARG A 126 -12.83 27.28 -34.43
C ARG A 126 -11.72 26.25 -34.65
N PRO A 127 -11.06 26.29 -35.82
CA PRO A 127 -10.15 25.22 -36.27
C PRO A 127 -8.78 25.24 -35.58
N TYR A 128 -8.50 26.21 -34.71
CA TYR A 128 -7.22 26.35 -34.02
C TYR A 128 -7.36 26.12 -32.51
N ALA A 129 -6.37 25.46 -31.92
CA ALA A 129 -6.23 25.25 -30.49
C ALA A 129 -4.99 25.98 -29.97
N LEU A 130 -5.14 26.60 -28.81
CA LEU A 130 -4.11 27.34 -28.07
C LEU A 130 -3.75 26.56 -26.81
N TYR A 131 -2.47 26.19 -26.68
CA TYR A 131 -1.92 25.71 -25.42
C TYR A 131 -1.64 26.88 -24.49
N ARG A 132 -2.20 26.85 -23.28
CA ARG A 132 -2.01 27.89 -22.28
C ARG A 132 -1.52 27.29 -20.98
N HIS A 133 -0.36 27.75 -20.49
CA HIS A 133 0.13 27.34 -19.18
C HIS A 133 -0.81 27.81 -18.07
N GLY A 134 -0.91 27.01 -17.01
CA GLY A 134 -1.66 27.38 -15.80
C GLY A 134 -0.83 28.20 -14.80
N ASP A 135 -1.42 28.49 -13.66
CA ASP A 135 -0.83 29.15 -12.49
C ASP A 135 -0.17 28.12 -11.54
N SER A 136 0.57 27.16 -12.09
CA SER A 136 1.33 26.22 -11.24
C SER A 136 2.50 26.95 -10.59
N GLU A 137 2.65 26.79 -9.26
CA GLU A 137 3.74 27.39 -8.49
C GLU A 137 5.12 26.90 -8.94
N HIS A 138 5.20 25.63 -9.37
CA HIS A 138 6.37 25.00 -9.97
C HIS A 138 6.02 24.52 -11.39
N PRO A 139 6.06 25.41 -12.40
CA PRO A 139 5.72 25.03 -13.77
C PRO A 139 6.82 24.16 -14.39
N ARG A 140 6.43 23.18 -15.22
CA ARG A 140 7.38 22.39 -16.03
C ARG A 140 7.93 23.29 -17.15
N GLU A 141 9.25 23.31 -17.36
CA GLU A 141 9.91 24.24 -18.29
C GLU A 141 9.37 24.11 -19.73
N LEU A 142 9.17 22.88 -20.22
CA LEU A 142 8.58 22.65 -21.55
C LEU A 142 7.16 23.23 -21.66
N HIS A 143 6.36 23.20 -20.60
CA HIS A 143 5.00 23.76 -20.63
C HIS A 143 5.01 25.28 -20.71
N LEU A 144 6.05 25.94 -20.18
CA LEU A 144 6.27 27.37 -20.38
C LEU A 144 6.64 27.68 -21.83
N LYS A 145 7.49 26.84 -22.44
CA LYS A 145 7.87 26.96 -23.87
C LYS A 145 6.68 26.75 -24.80
N TRP A 146 5.77 25.83 -24.46
CA TRP A 146 4.53 25.60 -25.22
C TRP A 146 3.46 26.65 -24.96
N ASN A 147 3.65 27.58 -24.03
CA ASN A 147 2.66 28.60 -23.77
C ASN A 147 2.46 29.51 -24.98
N ASN A 148 1.20 29.77 -25.32
CA ASN A 148 0.81 30.47 -26.54
C ASN A 148 1.06 29.71 -27.85
N LEU A 149 1.44 28.43 -27.80
CA LEU A 149 1.50 27.60 -29.00
C LEU A 149 0.09 27.44 -29.57
N VAL A 150 -0.09 27.88 -30.81
CA VAL A 150 -1.31 27.69 -31.58
C VAL A 150 -1.06 26.64 -32.65
N LEU A 151 -1.89 25.61 -32.69
CA LEU A 151 -1.87 24.58 -33.72
C LEU A 151 -3.28 24.33 -34.24
N PRO A 152 -3.47 23.78 -35.46
CA PRO A 152 -4.75 23.22 -35.87
C PRO A 152 -5.27 22.21 -34.83
N VAL A 153 -6.59 22.16 -34.63
CA VAL A 153 -7.22 21.27 -33.63
C VAL A 153 -6.94 19.79 -33.89
N ASP A 154 -6.84 19.41 -35.16
CA ASP A 154 -6.60 18.03 -35.60
C ASP A 154 -5.10 17.72 -35.81
N HIS A 155 -4.20 18.59 -35.34
CA HIS A 155 -2.76 18.36 -35.43
C HIS A 155 -2.33 17.17 -34.51
N PRO A 156 -1.53 16.19 -34.99
CA PRO A 156 -1.16 14.98 -34.23
C PRO A 156 -0.48 15.23 -32.87
N TRP A 157 0.19 16.37 -32.72
CA TRP A 157 0.77 16.80 -31.44
C TRP A 157 -0.24 16.75 -30.29
N TRP A 158 -1.52 17.04 -30.55
CA TRP A 158 -2.58 16.99 -29.53
C TRP A 158 -2.93 15.57 -29.06
N ASP A 159 -2.53 14.53 -29.79
CA ASP A 159 -2.86 13.14 -29.43
C ASP A 159 -2.15 12.69 -28.16
N THR A 160 -0.96 13.25 -27.90
CA THR A 160 -0.19 13.01 -26.67
C THR A 160 -0.11 14.25 -25.79
N HIS A 161 -0.12 15.46 -26.37
CA HIS A 161 0.14 16.70 -25.62
C HIS A 161 -1.13 17.43 -25.16
N SER A 162 -2.33 16.86 -25.30
CA SER A 162 -3.54 17.51 -24.77
C SER A 162 -3.50 17.59 -23.23
N PRO A 163 -3.72 18.77 -22.61
CA PRO A 163 -3.78 18.88 -21.16
C PRO A 163 -4.83 17.95 -20.54
N SER A 164 -4.60 17.36 -19.36
CA SER A 164 -3.49 17.62 -18.42
C SER A 164 -2.35 16.61 -18.62
N ASN A 165 -1.14 17.09 -18.94
CA ASN A 165 0.05 16.28 -19.26
C ASN A 165 0.77 15.65 -18.05
N GLY A 166 0.09 15.50 -16.91
CA GLY A 166 0.69 14.97 -15.70
C GLY A 166 0.00 15.37 -14.41
N TYR A 167 0.47 14.81 -13.30
CA TYR A 167 -0.05 15.13 -11.97
C TYR A 167 0.16 16.62 -11.66
N GLY A 168 -0.86 17.26 -11.11
CA GLY A 168 -0.84 18.69 -10.76
C GLY A 168 -0.77 19.65 -11.96
N CYS A 169 -0.86 19.16 -13.21
CA CYS A 169 -0.85 20.02 -14.38
C CYS A 169 -2.14 20.88 -14.46
N LYS A 170 -1.95 22.21 -14.51
CA LYS A 170 -3.02 23.21 -14.60
C LYS A 170 -3.17 23.84 -15.98
N CYS A 171 -2.42 23.36 -16.98
CA CYS A 171 -2.48 23.86 -18.36
C CYS A 171 -3.86 23.62 -18.98
N LYS A 172 -4.20 24.43 -19.99
CA LYS A 172 -5.51 24.43 -20.64
C LYS A 172 -5.36 24.50 -22.16
N LYS A 173 -6.34 23.92 -22.85
CA LYS A 173 -6.50 23.99 -24.30
C LYS A 173 -7.71 24.86 -24.64
N PHE A 174 -7.48 25.97 -25.34
CA PHE A 174 -8.53 26.90 -25.76
C PHE A 174 -8.74 26.84 -27.26
N LEU A 175 -9.98 27.01 -27.73
CA LEU A 175 -10.27 27.09 -29.16
C LEU A 175 -10.28 28.53 -29.64
N LEU A 176 -9.74 28.75 -30.84
CA LEU A 176 -9.65 30.05 -31.51
C LEU A 176 -10.21 29.94 -32.93
N SER A 177 -10.92 30.98 -33.37
CA SER A 177 -11.19 31.21 -34.79
C SER A 177 -10.06 32.01 -35.43
N ALA A 178 -10.05 32.14 -36.76
CA ALA A 178 -9.11 33.04 -37.44
C ALA A 178 -9.24 34.50 -36.97
N ALA A 179 -10.47 34.95 -36.65
CA ALA A 179 -10.69 36.28 -36.10
C ALA A 179 -10.09 36.45 -34.69
N ASP A 180 -10.13 35.40 -33.86
CA ASP A 180 -9.47 35.42 -32.55
C ASP A 180 -7.96 35.51 -32.65
N LEU A 181 -7.34 34.81 -33.61
CA LEU A 181 -5.91 34.90 -33.88
C LEU A 181 -5.51 36.33 -34.21
N LYS A 182 -6.19 36.95 -35.18
CA LYS A 182 -5.96 38.35 -35.58
C LYS A 182 -6.14 39.31 -34.40
N ARG A 183 -7.25 39.17 -33.64
CA ARG A 183 -7.55 40.04 -32.50
C ARG A 183 -6.53 39.94 -31.37
N ARG A 184 -5.94 38.76 -31.17
CA ARG A 184 -4.99 38.49 -30.10
C ARG A 184 -3.53 38.59 -30.53
N GLY A 185 -3.26 38.91 -31.81
CA GLY A 185 -1.91 38.92 -32.36
C GLY A 185 -1.21 37.55 -32.27
N LEU A 186 -1.97 36.46 -32.42
CA LEU A 186 -1.44 35.10 -32.38
C LEU A 186 -1.32 34.54 -33.80
N GLU A 187 -0.28 33.76 -34.05
CA GLU A 187 -0.03 33.08 -35.31
C GLU A 187 -0.04 31.56 -35.13
N VAL A 188 -0.38 30.83 -36.18
CA VAL A 188 -0.32 29.37 -36.18
C VAL A 188 1.15 28.95 -36.22
N GLY A 189 1.61 28.27 -35.16
CA GLY A 189 2.98 27.82 -35.02
C GLY A 189 3.24 26.47 -35.69
N LYS A 190 4.49 26.00 -35.56
CA LYS A 190 4.89 24.62 -35.84
C LYS A 190 4.93 23.85 -34.52
N ALA A 191 4.51 22.59 -34.54
CA ALA A 191 4.64 21.76 -33.35
C ALA A 191 6.12 21.54 -33.03
N PRO A 192 6.53 21.70 -31.76
CA PRO A 192 7.90 21.45 -31.34
C PRO A 192 8.22 19.95 -31.40
N ASP A 193 9.47 19.63 -31.75
CA ASP A 193 10.03 18.29 -31.61
C ASP A 193 10.96 18.26 -30.39
N ASP A 194 10.37 18.03 -29.22
CA ASP A 194 11.09 17.94 -27.95
C ASP A 194 11.74 16.55 -27.74
N GLY A 195 11.45 15.61 -28.65
CA GLY A 195 11.82 14.21 -28.58
C GLY A 195 11.13 13.43 -27.44
N ASP A 196 11.53 12.17 -27.32
CA ASP A 196 10.99 11.25 -26.31
C ASP A 196 12.05 10.85 -25.29
N TYR A 197 11.61 10.26 -24.17
CA TYR A 197 12.45 9.53 -23.24
C TYR A 197 11.88 8.13 -22.98
N GLU A 198 12.76 7.21 -22.63
CA GLU A 198 12.36 5.86 -22.24
C GLU A 198 12.04 5.81 -20.76
N TRP A 199 10.86 5.28 -20.43
CA TRP A 199 10.45 5.00 -19.06
C TRP A 199 10.22 3.51 -18.91
N VAL A 200 10.87 2.93 -17.90
CA VAL A 200 10.75 1.50 -17.60
C VAL A 200 9.77 1.33 -16.45
N ASP A 201 8.72 0.55 -16.67
CA ASP A 201 7.88 0.07 -15.58
C ASP A 201 8.72 -0.88 -14.72
N LYS A 202 9.04 -0.43 -13.50
CA LYS A 202 9.91 -1.17 -12.58
C LYS A 202 9.34 -2.49 -12.08
N ALA A 203 8.03 -2.73 -12.22
CA ALA A 203 7.43 -4.00 -11.80
C ALA A 203 7.29 -5.00 -12.96
N THR A 204 7.01 -4.53 -14.18
CA THR A 204 6.83 -5.43 -15.34
C THR A 204 8.10 -5.55 -16.20
N GLY A 205 9.02 -4.60 -16.10
CA GLY A 205 10.18 -4.47 -16.99
C GLY A 205 9.83 -3.91 -18.37
N GLU A 206 8.57 -3.53 -18.61
CA GLU A 206 8.12 -2.99 -19.89
C GLU A 206 8.72 -1.59 -20.13
N LEU A 207 9.17 -1.35 -21.36
CA LEU A 207 9.76 -0.09 -21.78
C LEU A 207 8.74 0.70 -22.58
N HIS A 208 8.47 1.92 -22.12
CA HIS A 208 7.54 2.86 -22.75
C HIS A 208 8.31 4.07 -23.27
N LYS A 209 8.01 4.49 -24.51
CA LYS A 209 8.56 5.70 -25.10
C LYS A 209 7.58 6.85 -24.89
N ILE A 210 7.99 7.88 -24.16
CA ILE A 210 7.10 8.95 -23.69
C ILE A 210 7.63 10.31 -24.18
N PRO A 211 6.78 11.19 -24.73
CA PRO A 211 7.24 12.51 -25.13
C PRO A 211 7.73 13.33 -23.94
N LYS A 212 8.83 14.07 -24.14
CA LYS A 212 9.38 14.91 -23.07
C LYS A 212 8.37 15.97 -22.66
N GLY A 213 8.31 16.22 -21.35
CA GLY A 213 7.35 17.16 -20.77
C GLY A 213 5.99 16.56 -20.44
N ILE A 214 5.77 15.28 -20.71
CA ILE A 214 4.58 14.54 -20.27
C ILE A 214 4.98 13.51 -19.22
N ASP A 215 4.22 13.45 -18.13
CA ASP A 215 4.37 12.40 -17.12
C ASP A 215 3.87 11.06 -17.71
N PRO A 216 4.49 9.92 -17.34
CA PRO A 216 4.05 8.60 -17.80
C PRO A 216 2.58 8.32 -17.50
N GLY A 217 1.86 7.78 -18.49
CA GLY A 217 0.43 7.49 -18.38
C GLY A 217 -0.50 8.66 -18.70
N PHE A 218 0.04 9.85 -19.00
CA PHE A 218 -0.73 11.04 -19.40
C PHE A 218 -0.53 11.41 -20.88
N ASP A 219 0.25 10.63 -21.61
CA ASP A 219 0.56 10.75 -23.04
C ASP A 219 -0.59 10.29 -23.93
N TYR A 220 -1.81 10.76 -23.62
CA TYR A 220 -3.00 10.48 -24.40
C TYR A 220 -3.96 11.67 -24.36
N ARG A 221 -4.72 11.84 -25.44
CA ARG A 221 -5.84 12.77 -25.51
C ARG A 221 -7.07 12.15 -24.82
N PRO A 222 -7.62 12.77 -23.76
CA PRO A 222 -8.83 12.28 -23.12
C PRO A 222 -10.01 12.31 -24.10
N GLN A 223 -10.69 11.18 -24.27
CA GLN A 223 -11.73 11.05 -25.28
C GLN A 223 -12.82 10.07 -24.86
N THR A 224 -14.05 10.33 -25.30
CA THR A 224 -15.26 9.55 -24.97
C THR A 224 -15.56 8.30 -25.85
N PRO A 225 -14.80 7.86 -26.90
CA PRO A 225 -15.36 6.93 -27.89
C PRO A 225 -15.85 5.60 -27.29
N ALA A 226 -17.05 5.18 -27.74
CA ALA A 226 -17.60 3.85 -27.49
C ALA A 226 -16.78 2.73 -28.17
N ALA A 227 -15.97 3.07 -29.19
CA ALA A 227 -15.09 2.14 -29.88
C ALA A 227 -13.99 1.56 -28.96
N LEU A 228 -13.54 2.31 -27.96
CA LEU A 228 -12.56 1.84 -26.97
C LEU A 228 -13.17 0.85 -25.96
N THR A 229 -14.50 0.86 -25.76
CA THR A 229 -15.18 0.00 -24.78
C THR A 229 -15.00 -1.48 -25.10
N LYS A 230 -15.11 -1.89 -26.38
CA LYS A 230 -14.89 -3.28 -26.78
C LYS A 230 -13.42 -3.71 -26.67
N ALA A 231 -12.48 -2.84 -27.03
CA ALA A 231 -11.05 -3.15 -26.98
C ALA A 231 -10.51 -3.23 -25.56
N VAL A 232 -10.93 -2.31 -24.68
CA VAL A 232 -10.58 -2.31 -23.26
C VAL A 232 -11.27 -3.49 -22.54
N ALA A 233 -12.57 -3.70 -22.73
CA ALA A 233 -13.26 -4.85 -22.12
C ALA A 233 -12.66 -6.19 -22.58
N LYS A 234 -12.26 -6.32 -23.86
CA LYS A 234 -11.58 -7.50 -24.39
C LYS A 234 -10.16 -7.68 -23.81
N ARG A 235 -9.39 -6.59 -23.68
CA ARG A 235 -8.06 -6.61 -23.02
C ARG A 235 -8.17 -6.97 -21.54
N GLU A 236 -9.23 -6.56 -20.85
CA GLU A 236 -9.44 -6.86 -19.43
C GLU A 236 -9.99 -8.26 -19.17
N ALA A 237 -10.91 -8.73 -20.01
CA ALA A 237 -11.45 -10.10 -19.96
C ALA A 237 -10.41 -11.16 -20.35
N ALA A 238 -9.38 -10.79 -21.12
CA ALA A 238 -8.28 -11.67 -21.49
C ALA A 238 -7.21 -11.83 -20.40
N LYS A 239 -7.27 -11.03 -19.33
CA LYS A 239 -6.36 -11.15 -18.20
C LYS A 239 -7.00 -12.14 -17.16
N PRO A 240 -6.22 -12.98 -16.42
CA PRO A 240 -6.74 -14.02 -15.48
C PRO A 240 -7.60 -13.47 -14.32
N ALA A 241 -8.22 -14.25 -13.43
CA ALA A 241 -9.00 -13.65 -12.34
C ALA A 241 -8.11 -12.77 -11.41
N LEU A 242 -8.65 -11.71 -10.78
CA LEU A 242 -7.85 -10.83 -9.89
C LEU A 242 -7.16 -11.61 -8.75
N ALA A 243 -7.81 -12.68 -8.25
CA ALA A 243 -7.27 -13.61 -7.27
C ALA A 243 -6.10 -14.47 -7.79
N GLU A 244 -5.98 -14.64 -9.10
CA GLU A 244 -4.87 -15.35 -9.77
C GLU A 244 -3.76 -14.38 -10.19
N ARG A 245 -4.05 -13.08 -10.32
CA ARG A 245 -3.08 -12.03 -10.68
C ARG A 245 -2.35 -11.42 -9.49
N LEU A 246 -2.87 -11.57 -8.28
CA LEU A 246 -2.31 -10.95 -7.07
C LEU A 246 -1.77 -12.03 -6.13
N PRO A 247 -0.51 -11.95 -5.67
CA PRO A 247 -0.14 -12.70 -4.48
C PRO A 247 -1.01 -12.20 -3.32
N GLU A 248 -1.68 -13.13 -2.65
CA GLU A 248 -2.45 -12.81 -1.46
C GLU A 248 -1.57 -12.08 -0.44
N ARG A 249 -1.97 -10.86 -0.05
CA ARG A 249 -1.24 -10.10 0.97
C ARG A 249 -1.49 -10.74 2.32
N LEU A 250 -0.48 -11.47 2.80
CA LEU A 250 -0.50 -12.13 4.10
C LEU A 250 -0.55 -11.10 5.25
N VAL A 251 0.11 -9.95 5.10
CA VAL A 251 0.07 -8.85 6.07
C VAL A 251 -0.68 -7.68 5.45
N GLU A 252 -1.90 -7.42 5.95
CA GLU A 252 -2.78 -6.41 5.38
C GLU A 252 -2.24 -4.98 5.52
N SER A 253 -1.71 -4.63 6.70
CA SER A 253 -1.28 -3.26 7.01
C SER A 253 -0.16 -3.20 8.05
N ALA A 254 0.64 -2.12 8.01
CA ALA A 254 1.66 -1.84 9.01
C ALA A 254 1.95 -0.34 9.09
N TYR A 255 1.97 0.22 10.31
CA TYR A 255 2.60 1.52 10.53
C TYR A 255 4.11 1.34 10.56
N SER A 256 4.85 2.18 9.83
CA SER A 256 6.31 2.15 9.88
C SER A 256 6.92 3.54 9.96
N SER A 257 7.82 3.69 10.93
CA SER A 257 8.70 4.85 11.10
C SER A 257 9.98 4.75 10.25
N ALA A 258 10.24 3.60 9.62
CA ALA A 258 11.39 3.33 8.76
C ALA A 258 10.94 3.07 7.31
N LYS A 259 11.44 3.85 6.35
CA LYS A 259 10.95 3.81 4.96
C LYS A 259 11.17 2.46 4.26
N GLY A 260 12.19 1.69 4.66
CA GLY A 260 12.55 0.42 4.02
C GLY A 260 11.78 -0.81 4.55
N VAL A 261 10.95 -0.64 5.59
CA VAL A 261 10.20 -1.73 6.22
C VAL A 261 8.70 -1.42 6.11
N SER A 262 7.94 -2.29 5.45
CA SER A 262 6.51 -2.10 5.17
C SER A 262 5.74 -3.42 5.21
N ALA A 263 4.41 -3.35 5.32
CA ALA A 263 3.53 -4.53 5.24
C ALA A 263 3.68 -5.29 3.91
N GLN A 264 3.84 -4.56 2.80
CA GLN A 264 4.07 -5.18 1.50
C GLN A 264 5.39 -5.93 1.48
N GLY A 265 6.49 -5.30 1.90
CA GLY A 265 7.80 -5.97 1.91
C GLY A 265 7.83 -7.21 2.80
N LEU A 266 7.05 -7.21 3.89
CA LEU A 266 6.88 -8.40 4.71
C LEU A 266 6.02 -9.46 4.02
N SER A 267 4.89 -9.07 3.41
CA SER A 267 4.03 -9.98 2.64
C SER A 267 4.77 -10.65 1.49
N ASP A 268 5.60 -9.90 0.75
CA ASP A 268 6.40 -10.41 -0.37
C ASP A 268 7.40 -11.49 0.10
N LEU A 269 7.96 -11.34 1.29
CA LEU A 269 8.86 -12.33 1.89
C LEU A 269 8.10 -13.56 2.37
N LEU A 270 6.95 -13.38 3.04
CA LEU A 270 6.14 -14.49 3.53
C LEU A 270 5.48 -15.27 2.37
N ALA A 271 5.18 -14.62 1.25
CA ALA A 271 4.63 -15.27 0.06
C ALA A 271 5.59 -16.30 -0.56
N GLN A 272 6.90 -16.16 -0.29
CA GLN A 272 7.94 -17.09 -0.74
C GLN A 272 8.07 -18.33 0.16
N LEU A 273 7.32 -18.41 1.28
CA LEU A 273 7.31 -19.60 2.13
C LEU A 273 6.61 -20.79 1.43
N PRO A 274 7.09 -22.03 1.66
CA PRO A 274 6.41 -23.25 1.25
C PRO A 274 4.94 -23.30 1.69
N ALA A 275 4.06 -23.83 0.83
CA ALA A 275 2.62 -23.91 1.11
C ALA A 275 2.25 -24.53 2.48
N PRO A 276 2.90 -25.62 2.96
CA PRO A 276 2.60 -26.19 4.28
C PRO A 276 2.84 -25.24 5.46
N GLN A 277 3.67 -24.21 5.29
CA GLN A 277 3.91 -23.17 6.29
C GLN A 277 3.04 -21.93 6.01
N ARG A 278 2.94 -21.55 4.74
CA ARG A 278 2.27 -20.32 4.29
C ARG A 278 0.76 -20.37 4.48
N GLU A 279 0.10 -21.49 4.15
CA GLU A 279 -1.37 -21.57 4.18
C GLU A 279 -1.93 -21.50 5.61
N PRO A 280 -1.42 -22.26 6.60
CA PRO A 280 -1.89 -22.13 7.98
C PRO A 280 -1.63 -20.73 8.57
N LEU A 281 -0.50 -20.12 8.23
CA LEU A 281 -0.18 -18.75 8.62
C LEU A 281 -1.17 -17.74 8.01
N SER A 282 -1.47 -17.88 6.71
CA SER A 282 -2.45 -17.07 5.98
C SER A 282 -3.83 -17.17 6.63
N ALA A 283 -4.27 -18.39 6.95
CA ALA A 283 -5.56 -18.63 7.58
C ALA A 283 -5.69 -17.91 8.93
N PHE A 284 -4.66 -17.96 9.77
CA PHE A 284 -4.65 -17.23 11.04
C PHE A 284 -4.72 -15.72 10.86
N LEU A 285 -3.90 -15.16 9.96
CA LEU A 285 -3.85 -13.70 9.73
C LEU A 285 -5.16 -13.16 9.12
N LYS A 286 -5.88 -13.97 8.33
CA LYS A 286 -7.22 -13.64 7.82
C LYS A 286 -8.28 -13.68 8.90
N ALA A 287 -8.24 -14.69 9.77
CA ALA A 287 -9.18 -14.82 10.88
C ALA A 287 -9.00 -13.67 11.88
N HIS A 288 -7.74 -13.29 12.12
CA HIS A 288 -7.35 -12.34 13.15
C HIS A 288 -6.42 -11.27 12.56
N PRO A 289 -6.95 -10.08 12.18
CA PRO A 289 -6.15 -9.02 11.55
C PRO A 289 -5.23 -8.34 12.58
N ILE A 290 -4.07 -8.96 12.86
CA ILE A 290 -3.08 -8.44 13.80
C ILE A 290 -2.32 -7.26 13.19
N LYS A 291 -2.49 -6.08 13.77
CA LYS A 291 -1.82 -4.86 13.30
C LYS A 291 -0.32 -4.88 13.62
N THR A 292 0.50 -4.39 12.69
CA THR A 292 1.96 -4.30 12.91
C THR A 292 2.45 -2.86 13.08
N LEU A 293 3.33 -2.63 14.07
CA LEU A 293 4.03 -1.36 14.29
C LEU A 293 5.55 -1.54 14.15
N PHE A 294 6.16 -0.97 13.12
CA PHE A 294 7.61 -0.86 12.96
C PHE A 294 8.10 0.50 13.48
N ILE A 295 8.68 0.53 14.68
CA ILE A 295 8.99 1.79 15.40
C ILE A 295 10.49 1.90 15.66
N LYS A 296 11.07 3.09 15.43
CA LYS A 296 12.47 3.33 15.75
C LYS A 296 12.67 3.35 17.26
N GLN A 297 13.82 2.87 17.73
CA GLN A 297 14.13 2.83 19.16
C GLN A 297 13.88 4.16 19.89
N ALA A 298 14.26 5.29 19.29
CA ALA A 298 14.10 6.62 19.87
C ALA A 298 12.62 7.03 20.05
N GLU A 299 11.71 6.44 19.27
CA GLU A 299 10.28 6.73 19.29
C GLU A 299 9.53 5.83 20.29
N MET A 300 10.14 4.75 20.78
CA MET A 300 9.55 3.85 21.79
C MET A 300 9.64 4.42 23.23
N GLY A 301 10.27 5.58 23.39
CA GLY A 301 10.50 6.22 24.69
C GLY A 301 9.43 7.23 25.11
N LYS A 302 9.58 7.77 26.32
CA LYS A 302 8.69 8.83 26.84
C LYS A 302 8.98 10.24 26.28
N GLY A 303 10.03 10.41 25.47
CA GLY A 303 10.46 11.71 24.95
C GLY A 303 9.63 12.26 23.78
N ALA A 304 10.09 13.40 23.25
CA ALA A 304 9.43 14.14 22.17
C ALA A 304 9.28 13.32 20.88
N ALA A 305 10.27 12.49 20.53
CA ALA A 305 10.19 11.62 19.35
C ALA A 305 9.01 10.64 19.43
N GLY A 306 8.80 10.02 20.59
CA GLY A 306 7.66 9.14 20.82
C GLY A 306 6.33 9.88 20.82
N LEU A 307 6.27 11.13 21.33
CA LEU A 307 5.08 11.97 21.23
C LEU A 307 4.74 12.34 19.78
N LYS A 308 5.74 12.59 18.95
CA LYS A 308 5.57 13.00 17.55
C LYS A 308 4.88 11.92 16.70
N VAL A 309 5.16 10.65 16.96
CA VAL A 309 4.55 9.53 16.21
C VAL A 309 3.18 9.11 16.75
N ALA A 310 2.82 9.55 17.98
CA ALA A 310 1.61 9.11 18.66
C ALA A 310 0.32 9.34 17.85
N PRO A 311 0.07 10.50 17.19
CA PRO A 311 -1.17 10.71 16.45
C PRO A 311 -1.34 9.72 15.29
N ALA A 312 -0.27 9.42 14.55
CA ALA A 312 -0.33 8.49 13.43
C ALA A 312 -0.50 7.03 13.89
N ILE A 313 0.13 6.65 15.00
CA ILE A 313 -0.08 5.32 15.61
C ILE A 313 -1.49 5.20 16.20
N ALA A 314 -2.04 6.28 16.76
CA ALA A 314 -3.40 6.33 17.30
C ALA A 314 -4.43 6.11 16.20
N GLU A 315 -4.29 6.82 15.08
CA GLU A 315 -5.11 6.63 13.87
C GLU A 315 -5.00 5.19 13.38
N TYR A 316 -3.78 4.69 13.22
CA TYR A 316 -3.54 3.32 12.73
C TYR A 316 -4.12 2.23 13.65
N LEU A 317 -3.95 2.35 14.97
CA LEU A 317 -4.49 1.38 15.93
C LEU A 317 -5.98 1.57 16.23
N GLY A 318 -6.59 2.69 15.82
CA GLY A 318 -7.95 3.05 16.24
C GLY A 318 -8.04 3.32 17.75
N LYS A 319 -7.02 3.95 18.32
CA LYS A 319 -6.93 4.29 19.75
C LYS A 319 -6.90 5.80 19.94
N ASP A 320 -7.22 6.24 21.15
CA ASP A 320 -7.09 7.64 21.54
C ASP A 320 -5.61 8.08 21.58
N ALA A 321 -5.31 9.26 21.02
CA ALA A 321 -3.95 9.76 20.87
C ALA A 321 -3.24 10.07 22.20
N TYR A 322 -3.99 10.34 23.28
CA TYR A 322 -3.41 10.54 24.61
C TYR A 322 -3.01 9.20 25.25
N LYS A 323 -3.79 8.13 25.01
CA LYS A 323 -3.56 6.80 25.60
C LYS A 323 -2.67 5.88 24.76
N VAL A 324 -2.53 6.14 23.45
CA VAL A 324 -1.86 5.22 22.51
C VAL A 324 -0.40 4.93 22.87
N ARG A 325 0.27 5.84 23.58
CA ARG A 325 1.70 5.70 23.93
C ARG A 325 1.99 4.44 24.75
N ALA A 326 1.03 4.01 25.58
CA ALA A 326 1.18 2.78 26.36
C ALA A 326 1.29 1.52 25.48
N PHE A 327 0.83 1.59 24.22
CA PHE A 327 0.76 0.45 23.30
C PHE A 327 2.02 0.27 22.44
N TYR A 328 3.01 1.17 22.55
CA TYR A 328 4.31 1.01 21.88
C TYR A 328 5.51 1.51 22.71
N HIS A 329 5.28 1.93 23.95
CA HIS A 329 6.34 2.35 24.85
C HIS A 329 7.03 1.16 25.50
N SER A 330 8.37 1.20 25.57
CA SER A 330 9.16 0.27 26.40
C SER A 330 10.21 1.03 27.22
N ARG A 331 10.29 0.73 28.53
CA ARG A 331 11.35 1.24 29.41
C ARG A 331 12.73 0.67 29.07
N ARG A 332 12.76 -0.44 28.32
CA ARG A 332 13.97 -1.18 27.94
C ARG A 332 14.13 -1.26 26.43
N ALA A 333 13.70 -0.22 25.70
CA ALA A 333 13.72 -0.19 24.23
C ALA A 333 15.09 -0.55 23.61
N SER A 334 16.20 -0.26 24.28
CA SER A 334 17.54 -0.68 23.84
C SER A 334 17.72 -2.20 23.80
N MET A 335 17.13 -2.93 24.75
CA MET A 335 17.27 -4.39 24.90
C MET A 335 16.10 -5.18 24.29
N THR A 336 15.03 -4.50 23.88
CA THR A 336 13.83 -5.13 23.31
C THR A 336 13.84 -5.00 21.78
N ASN A 337 13.73 -6.11 21.05
CA ASN A 337 13.63 -6.11 19.58
C ASN A 337 12.19 -6.15 19.08
N GLY A 338 11.30 -6.76 19.84
CA GLY A 338 9.86 -6.74 19.61
C GLY A 338 9.13 -6.95 20.92
N PHE A 339 7.83 -6.66 20.94
CA PHE A 339 6.93 -7.07 22.01
C PHE A 339 5.47 -7.00 21.56
N THR A 340 4.64 -7.76 22.24
CA THR A 340 3.18 -7.70 22.17
C THR A 340 2.57 -7.99 23.55
N ALA A 341 1.24 -7.96 23.66
CA ALA A 341 0.53 -8.32 24.88
C ALA A 341 -0.80 -9.02 24.56
N LYS A 342 -1.27 -9.86 25.49
CA LYS A 342 -2.54 -10.60 25.34
C LYS A 342 -3.73 -9.69 25.02
N SER A 343 -3.84 -8.57 25.73
CA SER A 343 -4.92 -7.59 25.54
C SER A 343 -4.83 -6.75 24.26
N TRP A 344 -3.82 -6.97 23.41
CA TRP A 344 -3.57 -6.17 22.21
C TRP A 344 -3.75 -7.00 20.95
N ASP A 345 -4.34 -6.41 19.91
CA ASP A 345 -4.44 -7.01 18.57
C ASP A 345 -3.39 -6.42 17.63
N HIS A 346 -2.21 -6.13 18.20
CA HIS A 346 -1.09 -5.59 17.45
C HIS A 346 0.25 -6.02 18.07
N LEU A 347 1.29 -5.88 17.27
CA LEU A 347 2.66 -6.19 17.63
C LEU A 347 3.58 -5.00 17.33
N VAL A 348 4.65 -4.88 18.12
CA VAL A 348 5.64 -3.80 18.01
C VAL A 348 6.98 -4.41 17.69
N ILE A 349 7.59 -3.96 16.59
CA ILE A 349 8.92 -4.38 16.15
C ILE A 349 9.84 -3.16 16.10
N LYS A 350 10.95 -3.25 16.79
CA LYS A 350 11.99 -2.22 16.77
C LYS A 350 12.73 -2.26 15.44
N VAL A 351 12.81 -1.12 14.76
CA VAL A 351 13.55 -0.96 13.49
C VAL A 351 14.58 0.16 13.57
N LYS A 352 15.55 0.16 12.66
CA LYS A 352 16.48 1.28 12.42
C LYS A 352 16.11 2.01 11.15
N GLY A 353 16.56 3.26 11.02
CA GLY A 353 16.27 4.11 9.85
C GLY A 353 16.79 3.52 8.53
N GLY A 354 17.86 2.71 8.58
CA GLY A 354 18.44 2.04 7.42
C GLY A 354 17.93 0.61 7.18
N ASP A 355 17.04 0.07 8.02
CA ASP A 355 16.49 -1.28 7.80
C ASP A 355 15.69 -1.30 6.49
N THR A 356 15.88 -2.36 5.70
CA THR A 356 15.18 -2.54 4.42
C THR A 356 14.88 -4.01 4.18
N LEU A 357 13.61 -4.34 3.92
CA LEU A 357 13.20 -5.72 3.62
C LEU A 357 13.57 -6.16 2.20
N LYS A 358 13.88 -5.22 1.30
CA LYS A 358 14.21 -5.52 -0.10
C LYS A 358 15.49 -6.35 -0.28
N VAL A 359 16.39 -6.31 0.70
CA VAL A 359 17.68 -7.04 0.66
C VAL A 359 17.60 -8.39 1.37
N VAL A 360 16.45 -8.71 1.96
CA VAL A 360 16.27 -9.95 2.72
C VAL A 360 15.91 -11.07 1.76
N ASP A 361 16.63 -12.18 1.84
CA ASP A 361 16.29 -13.43 1.16
C ASP A 361 15.65 -14.40 2.17
N ILE A 362 14.39 -14.78 1.96
CA ILE A 362 13.67 -15.65 2.88
C ILE A 362 14.34 -17.02 2.99
N LYS A 363 14.94 -17.56 1.92
CA LYS A 363 15.54 -18.91 1.93
C LYS A 363 16.73 -18.95 2.87
N VAL A 364 17.49 -17.86 2.92
CA VAL A 364 18.64 -17.76 3.82
C VAL A 364 18.20 -17.53 5.27
N VAL A 365 17.08 -16.83 5.49
CA VAL A 365 16.43 -16.77 6.82
C VAL A 365 15.98 -18.16 7.27
N GLN A 366 15.35 -18.95 6.40
CA GLN A 366 14.95 -20.33 6.67
C GLN A 366 16.16 -21.24 6.97
N ALA A 367 17.27 -21.06 6.25
CA ALA A 367 18.51 -21.79 6.52
C ALA A 367 19.07 -21.48 7.92
N ALA A 368 19.11 -20.20 8.31
CA ALA A 368 19.56 -19.79 9.64
C ALA A 368 18.63 -20.29 10.78
N ALA A 369 17.32 -20.37 10.54
CA ALA A 369 16.39 -20.98 11.48
C ALA A 369 16.54 -22.51 11.55
N THR A 370 16.77 -23.15 10.40
CA THR A 370 17.02 -24.60 10.30
C THR A 370 18.27 -25.01 11.07
N GLU A 371 19.34 -24.22 10.99
CA GLU A 371 20.55 -24.38 11.79
C GLU A 371 20.24 -24.43 13.30
N VAL A 372 19.39 -23.52 13.79
CA VAL A 372 19.00 -23.49 15.21
C VAL A 372 18.31 -24.78 15.64
N VAL A 373 17.41 -25.30 14.80
CA VAL A 373 16.68 -26.55 15.08
C VAL A 373 17.63 -27.75 15.05
N ALA A 374 18.51 -27.84 14.05
CA ALA A 374 19.49 -28.91 13.93
C ALA A 374 20.46 -28.91 15.12
N ASP A 375 20.98 -27.75 15.51
CA ASP A 375 21.91 -27.62 16.63
C ASP A 375 21.26 -27.92 17.98
N ALA A 376 19.98 -27.58 18.15
CA ALA A 376 19.23 -27.95 19.33
C ALA A 376 19.10 -29.48 19.46
N LYS A 377 18.89 -30.18 18.35
CA LYS A 377 18.82 -31.65 18.32
C LYS A 377 20.17 -32.29 18.60
N GLY A 378 21.25 -31.74 18.02
CA GLY A 378 22.62 -32.22 18.20
C GLY A 378 23.27 -31.80 19.52
N ASN A 379 22.61 -30.94 20.31
CA ASN A 379 23.23 -30.28 21.46
C ASN A 379 24.57 -29.62 21.10
N SER A 380 24.61 -28.92 19.95
CA SER A 380 25.83 -28.34 19.35
C SER A 380 25.81 -26.81 19.29
N GLY A 381 24.78 -26.16 19.84
CA GLY A 381 24.64 -24.70 19.79
C GLY A 381 25.83 -23.92 20.35
N PRO A 382 25.98 -22.64 20.00
CA PRO A 382 27.15 -21.84 20.35
C PRO A 382 27.24 -21.50 21.84
N ARG A 383 26.12 -21.52 22.57
CA ARG A 383 26.07 -21.14 23.99
C ARG A 383 25.89 -22.35 24.87
N GLN A 384 26.80 -22.52 25.83
CA GLN A 384 26.65 -23.47 26.91
C GLN A 384 25.79 -22.88 28.02
N TRP A 385 24.76 -23.60 28.43
CA TRP A 385 23.80 -23.13 29.42
C TRP A 385 23.21 -24.33 30.18
N GLN A 386 22.95 -24.13 31.47
CA GLN A 386 22.29 -25.12 32.32
C GLN A 386 20.86 -24.66 32.62
N PRO A 387 19.83 -25.44 32.26
CA PRO A 387 18.47 -25.15 32.65
C PRO A 387 18.30 -25.08 34.16
N ARG A 388 17.47 -24.16 34.63
CA ARG A 388 17.12 -24.10 36.05
C ARG A 388 16.20 -25.28 36.38
N GLY A 389 16.50 -26.00 37.46
CA GLY A 389 15.67 -27.08 37.97
C GLY A 389 15.90 -28.45 37.35
N THR A 390 16.95 -28.63 36.54
CA THR A 390 17.38 -29.94 35.99
C THR A 390 18.63 -30.48 36.69
N SER A 391 18.82 -31.80 36.65
CA SER A 391 19.93 -32.54 37.28
C SER A 391 21.28 -32.33 36.57
N GLY A 392 21.78 -31.09 36.53
CA GLY A 392 23.13 -30.76 36.05
C GLY A 392 23.38 -30.94 34.54
N GLU A 393 22.37 -31.30 33.74
CA GLU A 393 22.53 -31.46 32.30
C GLU A 393 22.90 -30.13 31.65
N THR A 394 24.04 -30.12 30.97
CA THR A 394 24.55 -28.95 30.27
C THR A 394 24.07 -28.98 28.83
N LEU A 395 23.27 -27.99 28.45
CA LEU A 395 22.78 -27.85 27.09
C LEU A 395 23.62 -26.83 26.32
N ARG A 396 23.72 -27.07 25.02
CA ARG A 396 24.30 -26.15 24.05
C ARG A 396 23.22 -25.69 23.11
N ARG A 397 22.87 -24.41 23.17
CA ARG A 397 21.74 -23.82 22.41
C ARG A 397 22.14 -22.50 21.77
N HIS A 398 21.35 -22.09 20.78
CA HIS A 398 21.34 -20.69 20.34
C HIS A 398 20.59 -19.84 21.37
N TRP A 399 20.86 -18.53 21.40
CA TRP A 399 20.10 -17.63 22.28
C TRP A 399 18.63 -17.62 21.89
N SER A 400 18.31 -17.25 20.64
CA SER A 400 16.98 -17.31 20.05
C SER A 400 17.09 -17.54 18.53
N VAL A 401 16.00 -17.94 17.88
CA VAL A 401 15.94 -18.04 16.42
C VAL A 401 16.26 -16.69 15.78
N SER A 402 15.63 -15.62 16.28
CA SER A 402 15.81 -14.27 15.76
C SER A 402 17.23 -13.72 15.95
N ALA A 403 17.92 -14.09 17.04
CA ALA A 403 19.31 -13.72 17.24
C ALA A 403 20.23 -14.42 16.23
N ASN A 404 20.04 -15.73 15.98
CA ASN A 404 20.85 -16.43 14.98
C ASN A 404 20.63 -15.86 13.58
N VAL A 405 19.38 -15.60 13.19
CA VAL A 405 19.07 -14.93 11.92
C VAL A 405 19.79 -13.58 11.81
N GLY A 406 19.79 -12.78 12.88
CA GLY A 406 20.49 -11.50 12.90
C GLY A 406 22.01 -11.62 12.77
N VAL A 407 22.62 -12.59 13.43
CA VAL A 407 24.07 -12.87 13.32
C VAL A 407 24.44 -13.34 11.92
N ARG A 408 23.63 -14.21 11.31
CA ARG A 408 23.91 -14.79 10.00
C ARG A 408 23.61 -13.85 8.84
N GLN A 409 22.49 -13.11 8.91
CA GLN A 409 21.89 -12.40 7.77
C GLN A 409 21.67 -10.89 8.02
N GLY A 410 22.11 -10.38 9.16
CA GLY A 410 22.01 -8.97 9.51
C GLY A 410 20.65 -8.55 10.06
N GLU A 411 20.59 -7.28 10.48
CA GLU A 411 19.48 -6.77 11.28
C GLU A 411 18.15 -6.68 10.52
N SER A 412 18.17 -6.43 9.21
CA SER A 412 16.94 -6.38 8.40
C SER A 412 16.25 -7.74 8.36
N ALA A 413 17.01 -8.83 8.18
CA ALA A 413 16.50 -10.19 8.23
C ALA A 413 15.99 -10.56 9.63
N GLN A 414 16.67 -10.09 10.68
CA GLN A 414 16.21 -10.26 12.06
C GLN A 414 14.83 -9.64 12.31
N ARG A 415 14.44 -8.57 11.62
CA ARG A 415 13.09 -7.97 11.79
C ARG A 415 11.98 -8.95 11.41
N VAL A 416 12.21 -9.78 10.39
CA VAL A 416 11.23 -10.78 9.93
C VAL A 416 11.07 -11.90 10.97
N SER A 417 12.17 -12.46 11.45
CA SER A 417 12.12 -13.52 12.47
C SER A 417 11.64 -13.00 13.83
N THR A 418 11.96 -11.75 14.18
CA THR A 418 11.39 -11.09 15.37
C THR A 418 9.89 -10.89 15.20
N TRP A 419 9.42 -10.47 14.02
CA TRP A 419 7.99 -10.32 13.74
C TRP A 419 7.24 -11.65 13.89
N LEU A 420 7.80 -12.74 13.37
CA LEU A 420 7.23 -14.08 13.54
C LEU A 420 7.19 -14.52 15.00
N HIS A 421 8.22 -14.20 15.78
CA HIS A 421 8.23 -14.46 17.22
C HIS A 421 7.09 -13.71 17.93
N GLU A 422 6.94 -12.40 17.70
CA GLU A 422 5.86 -11.62 18.31
C GLU A 422 4.47 -12.08 17.83
N LEU A 423 4.33 -12.48 16.57
CA LEU A 423 3.10 -13.10 16.07
C LEU A 423 2.83 -14.43 16.78
N GLY A 424 3.87 -15.21 17.09
CA GLY A 424 3.77 -16.45 17.84
C GLY A 424 3.16 -16.27 19.22
N HIS A 425 3.44 -15.15 19.90
CA HIS A 425 2.72 -14.81 21.13
C HIS A 425 1.23 -14.56 20.88
N GLN A 426 0.87 -13.84 19.81
CA GLN A 426 -0.54 -13.61 19.46
C GLN A 426 -1.26 -14.93 19.16
N VAL A 427 -0.66 -15.80 18.34
CA VAL A 427 -1.17 -17.15 18.06
C VAL A 427 -1.37 -17.92 19.38
N HIS A 428 -0.37 -17.91 20.27
CA HIS A 428 -0.45 -18.56 21.58
C HIS A 428 -1.60 -18.02 22.44
N PHE A 429 -1.82 -16.70 22.46
CA PHE A 429 -2.94 -16.08 23.18
C PHE A 429 -4.31 -16.46 22.62
N TRP A 430 -4.44 -16.50 21.29
CA TRP A 430 -5.67 -16.92 20.60
C TRP A 430 -5.94 -18.42 20.81
N ALA A 431 -4.91 -19.25 20.89
CA ALA A 431 -5.03 -20.69 21.13
C ALA A 431 -5.39 -21.08 22.58
N GLY A 432 -5.58 -20.11 23.49
CA GLY A 432 -5.83 -20.42 24.90
C GLY A 432 -4.58 -20.75 25.72
N GLU A 433 -3.40 -20.32 25.25
CA GLU A 433 -2.09 -20.48 25.89
C GLU A 433 -1.71 -21.95 26.21
N PRO A 434 -1.74 -22.87 25.24
CA PRO A 434 -1.36 -24.27 25.46
C PRO A 434 0.10 -24.41 25.95
N ASP A 435 0.38 -25.47 26.68
CA ASP A 435 1.73 -25.77 27.16
C ASP A 435 2.53 -26.56 26.11
N LEU A 436 3.56 -25.92 25.57
CA LEU A 436 4.50 -26.48 24.60
C LEU A 436 5.83 -26.89 25.24
N THR A 437 5.96 -26.79 26.57
CA THR A 437 7.17 -27.18 27.28
C THR A 437 7.29 -28.71 27.40
N GLY A 438 8.49 -29.20 27.70
CA GLY A 438 8.74 -30.64 27.92
C GLY A 438 8.81 -31.51 26.66
N VAL A 439 8.49 -30.97 25.46
CA VAL A 439 8.49 -31.73 24.19
C VAL A 439 9.57 -31.30 23.20
N GLY A 440 10.53 -30.49 23.65
CA GLY A 440 11.67 -30.02 22.86
C GLY A 440 12.02 -28.57 23.19
N LEU A 441 13.28 -28.33 23.60
CA LEU A 441 13.78 -26.99 23.90
C LEU A 441 14.75 -26.53 22.80
N LEU A 442 14.28 -25.63 21.94
CA LEU A 442 15.01 -25.16 20.76
C LEU A 442 16.11 -24.14 21.09
N THR A 443 15.84 -23.21 22.01
CA THR A 443 16.73 -22.08 22.29
C THR A 443 16.83 -21.83 23.80
N GLU A 444 17.89 -21.13 24.23
CA GLU A 444 18.00 -20.69 25.64
C GLU A 444 16.83 -19.75 25.99
N TYR A 445 16.42 -18.88 25.06
CA TYR A 445 15.35 -17.91 25.25
C TYR A 445 13.97 -18.58 25.44
N ALA A 446 13.71 -19.69 24.73
CA ALA A 446 12.51 -20.50 24.90
C ALA A 446 12.33 -21.02 26.34
N SER A 447 13.40 -21.12 27.15
CA SER A 447 13.31 -21.58 28.54
C SER A 447 12.79 -20.53 29.54
N LYS A 448 12.67 -19.27 29.12
CA LYS A 448 12.38 -18.16 30.04
C LYS A 448 10.95 -18.22 30.59
N THR A 449 9.97 -18.46 29.72
CA THR A 449 8.57 -18.64 30.11
C THR A 449 7.86 -19.56 29.11
N ARG A 450 6.69 -20.09 29.48
CA ARG A 450 5.82 -20.84 28.54
C ARG A 450 5.45 -20.06 27.28
N MET A 451 5.31 -18.73 27.40
CA MET A 451 4.96 -17.85 26.28
C MET A 451 6.15 -17.73 25.32
N GLU A 452 7.37 -17.61 25.85
CA GLU A 452 8.59 -17.58 25.04
C GLU A 452 8.83 -18.93 24.35
N ALA A 453 8.55 -20.03 25.05
CA ALA A 453 8.63 -21.37 24.46
C ALA A 453 7.70 -21.51 23.25
N ALA A 454 6.44 -21.06 23.38
CA ALA A 454 5.46 -21.11 22.31
C ALA A 454 5.83 -20.18 21.14
N ALA A 455 6.26 -18.95 21.41
CA ALA A 455 6.66 -17.98 20.38
C ALA A 455 7.91 -18.41 19.61
N GLU A 456 8.94 -18.91 20.30
CA GLU A 456 10.14 -19.45 19.65
C GLU A 456 9.82 -20.70 18.82
N ALA A 457 8.99 -21.61 19.34
CA ALA A 457 8.58 -22.81 18.61
C ALA A 457 7.75 -22.46 17.36
N PHE A 458 6.85 -21.47 17.45
CA PHE A 458 6.10 -20.97 16.30
C PHE A 458 7.01 -20.34 15.25
N ALA A 459 7.91 -19.43 15.65
CA ALA A 459 8.83 -18.80 14.70
C ALA A 459 9.74 -19.82 14.02
N ALA A 460 10.23 -20.81 14.78
CA ALA A 460 11.00 -21.93 14.23
C ALA A 460 10.15 -22.78 13.28
N TRP A 461 8.88 -23.04 13.57
CA TRP A 461 8.02 -23.85 12.70
C TRP A 461 7.73 -23.12 11.39
N VAL A 462 7.41 -21.83 11.44
CA VAL A 462 7.16 -21.04 10.22
C VAL A 462 8.40 -20.97 9.32
N LEU A 463 9.60 -20.90 9.89
CA LEU A 463 10.84 -20.77 9.12
C LEU A 463 11.51 -22.10 8.77
N ALA A 464 11.33 -23.14 9.58
CA ALA A 464 12.09 -24.40 9.53
C ALA A 464 11.22 -25.63 9.85
N ARG A 465 9.98 -25.67 9.32
CA ARG A 465 8.99 -26.72 9.59
C ARG A 465 9.54 -28.10 9.35
N ASP A 466 10.18 -28.35 8.21
CA ASP A 466 10.63 -29.69 7.85
C ASP A 466 11.71 -30.20 8.82
N ALA A 467 12.64 -29.31 9.23
CA ALA A 467 13.63 -29.62 10.26
C ALA A 467 12.97 -29.88 11.63
N MET A 468 11.94 -29.10 11.99
CA MET A 468 11.18 -29.33 13.22
C MET A 468 10.42 -30.66 13.20
N VAL A 469 9.76 -31.00 12.09
CA VAL A 469 9.07 -32.28 11.92
C VAL A 469 10.06 -33.44 12.00
N ALA A 470 11.24 -33.30 11.40
CA ALA A 470 12.28 -34.34 11.42
C ALA A 470 12.91 -34.53 12.81
N HIS A 471 13.18 -33.45 13.54
CA HIS A 471 13.98 -33.50 14.77
C HIS A 471 13.18 -33.38 16.07
N PHE A 472 12.02 -32.72 16.02
CA PHE A 472 11.12 -32.46 17.15
C PHE A 472 9.64 -32.66 16.75
N PRO A 473 9.24 -33.86 16.29
CA PRO A 473 7.92 -34.10 15.71
C PRO A 473 6.76 -33.79 16.66
N GLU A 474 6.91 -34.07 17.96
CA GLU A 474 5.88 -33.76 18.96
C GLU A 474 5.71 -32.25 19.15
N LEU A 475 6.81 -31.48 19.22
CA LEU A 475 6.75 -30.02 19.28
C LEU A 475 6.11 -29.44 18.01
N ALA A 476 6.47 -29.94 16.83
CA ALA A 476 5.88 -29.51 15.56
C ALA A 476 4.36 -29.73 15.53
N LYS A 477 3.88 -30.92 15.96
CA LYS A 477 2.44 -31.21 16.06
C LYS A 477 1.72 -30.27 17.03
N ARG A 478 2.33 -29.93 18.16
CA ARG A 478 1.73 -28.99 19.12
C ARG A 478 1.65 -27.57 18.57
N VAL A 479 2.66 -27.12 17.81
CA VAL A 479 2.61 -25.81 17.14
C VAL A 479 1.49 -25.80 16.07
N GLU A 480 1.35 -26.87 15.30
CA GLU A 480 0.27 -27.01 14.31
C GLU A 480 -1.11 -26.98 14.96
N ALA A 481 -1.30 -27.72 16.06
CA ALA A 481 -2.53 -27.71 16.83
C ALA A 481 -2.82 -26.33 17.44
N MET A 482 -1.80 -25.66 17.99
CA MET A 482 -1.92 -24.31 18.53
C MET A 482 -2.36 -23.32 17.45
N LEU A 483 -1.78 -23.38 16.25
CA LEU A 483 -2.15 -22.49 15.14
C LEU A 483 -3.58 -22.76 14.64
N ALA A 484 -3.98 -24.03 14.55
CA ALA A 484 -5.35 -24.41 14.17
C ALA A 484 -6.38 -23.92 15.20
N GLN A 485 -6.11 -24.13 16.49
CA GLN A 485 -6.95 -23.63 17.60
C GLN A 485 -7.06 -22.11 17.57
N ALA A 486 -5.93 -21.42 17.43
CA ALA A 486 -5.91 -19.96 17.34
C ALA A 486 -6.76 -19.45 16.18
N THR A 487 -6.68 -20.09 15.01
CA THR A 487 -7.43 -19.69 13.81
C THR A 487 -8.94 -19.86 14.00
N ALA A 488 -9.38 -20.89 14.72
CA ALA A 488 -10.80 -21.17 14.96
C ALA A 488 -11.40 -20.39 16.14
N ALA A 489 -10.58 -19.86 17.04
CA ALA A 489 -11.04 -19.18 18.26
C ALA A 489 -11.80 -17.87 17.96
N SER A 490 -12.87 -17.60 18.71
CA SER A 490 -13.61 -16.33 18.64
C SER A 490 -13.06 -15.26 19.59
N GLY A 491 -12.30 -15.66 20.60
CA GLY A 491 -11.63 -14.75 21.54
C GLY A 491 -10.35 -15.33 22.14
N LYS A 492 -9.43 -14.45 22.56
CA LYS A 492 -8.19 -14.85 23.23
C LYS A 492 -8.47 -15.46 24.60
N GLY A 493 -7.91 -16.63 24.85
CA GLY A 493 -8.09 -17.36 26.11
C GLY A 493 -9.27 -18.32 26.13
N GLU A 494 -10.04 -18.43 25.05
CA GLU A 494 -11.01 -19.51 24.88
C GLU A 494 -10.26 -20.84 24.67
N ARG A 495 -10.66 -21.88 25.39
CA ARG A 495 -10.27 -23.25 25.06
C ARG A 495 -11.32 -23.76 24.07
N GLY A 496 -10.91 -24.01 22.83
CA GLY A 496 -11.76 -24.57 21.78
C GLY A 496 -12.30 -25.95 22.10
#